data_AF-A0A7V9ZIU8-F1
#
_entry.id   AF-A0A7V9ZIU8-F1
#
_cell.length_a   1.000
_cell.length_b   1.000
_cell.length_c   1.000
_cell.angle_alpha   90.00
_cell.angle_beta   90.00
_cell.angle_gamma   90.00
#
_symmetry.space_group_name_H-M   'P 1'
#
loop_
_entity.id
_entity.type
_entity.pdbx_description
1 polymer ?
#
loop_
_entity_poly.entity_id
_entity_poly.type
_entity_poly.pdbx_seq_one_letter_code
_entity_poly.pdbx_strand_id
1 'polypeptide(L)'
;PLLLRAANGDVDFYQRSEITVPKNQPVLSEGQEAGKYKLVSIKDPNHNTIGICFNLTHANAGKRRMLQNKDFRIGLSHAINRQQIIDIVYLRQGEVWQTAPRPEVPFYTSDDFGKQYTEFNLDLAREHLDKAGYAEMQGDKRLGPDGKPIVITVLAQSRYPDTVDAMEFVKRTWADVGVELRIDSVSPELVSTRLEANQFDCTLDKGELGYLDLVADPRWLFATGGSSYAPLWQNWYEGGTPSEAPPEAMQRQVAIYRERVVASSNRDEQYAAIKEIIEIARDEFWTMGVSLPGKPYAVVSDRMHNVPGEDQMWLSFKAPYPAVVPMTQFYIQ
;
A
#
# COMPACT_ATOMS: atom_id res chain seq x y z
N PRO A 1 7.11 13.84 -25.99
CA PRO A 1 6.78 13.14 -24.72
C PRO A 1 5.35 13.47 -24.28
N LEU A 2 4.62 12.54 -23.67
CA LEU A 2 3.22 12.71 -23.31
C LEU A 2 2.99 13.86 -22.31
N LEU A 3 3.95 14.14 -21.42
CA LEU A 3 3.90 15.29 -20.50
C LEU A 3 3.78 16.63 -21.25
N LEU A 4 4.60 16.84 -22.30
CA LEU A 4 4.55 18.08 -23.07
C LEU A 4 3.25 18.20 -23.86
N ARG A 5 2.71 17.09 -24.38
CA ARG A 5 1.39 17.08 -25.02
C ARG A 5 0.30 17.51 -24.04
N ALA A 6 0.33 16.97 -22.81
CA ALA A 6 -0.60 17.38 -21.77
C ALA A 6 -0.45 18.86 -21.40
N ALA A 7 0.79 19.35 -21.22
CA ALA A 7 1.08 20.74 -20.90
C ALA A 7 0.70 21.73 -22.03
N ASN A 8 0.69 21.27 -23.29
CA ASN A 8 0.28 22.07 -24.44
C ASN A 8 -1.23 22.02 -24.72
N GLY A 9 -2.01 21.22 -23.98
CA GLY A 9 -3.45 21.05 -24.23
C GLY A 9 -3.81 20.07 -25.36
N ASP A 10 -2.88 19.20 -25.76
CA ASP A 10 -3.12 18.19 -26.81
C ASP A 10 -3.94 16.98 -26.31
N VAL A 11 -4.41 17.01 -25.07
CA VAL A 11 -5.24 15.96 -24.45
C VAL A 11 -6.51 16.57 -23.88
N ASP A 12 -7.67 15.95 -24.16
CA ASP A 12 -8.95 16.43 -23.63
C ASP A 12 -9.16 16.02 -22.18
N PHE A 13 -8.69 14.83 -21.84
CA PHE A 13 -8.80 14.27 -20.51
C PHE A 13 -7.67 13.27 -20.27
N TYR A 14 -6.93 13.44 -19.17
CA TYR A 14 -5.85 12.53 -18.83
C TYR A 14 -5.67 12.38 -17.32
N GLN A 15 -5.66 11.12 -16.87
CA GLN A 15 -5.35 10.73 -15.49
C GLN A 15 -4.66 9.38 -15.52
N ARG A 16 -3.35 9.36 -15.27
CA ARG A 16 -2.56 8.15 -15.04
C ARG A 16 -1.23 8.50 -14.36
N SER A 17 -0.67 7.51 -13.66
CA SER A 17 0.56 7.61 -12.87
C SER A 17 1.83 7.97 -13.64
N GLU A 18 1.81 7.99 -14.97
CA GLU A 18 2.98 8.44 -15.75
C GLU A 18 3.07 9.96 -15.85
N ILE A 19 1.93 10.67 -15.82
CA ILE A 19 1.85 12.12 -16.06
C ILE A 19 1.28 12.89 -14.88
N THR A 20 0.14 12.47 -14.32
CA THR A 20 -0.55 13.19 -13.25
C THR A 20 0.02 12.80 -11.88
N VAL A 21 1.31 13.06 -11.71
CA VAL A 21 2.09 12.80 -10.49
C VAL A 21 2.57 14.10 -9.86
N PRO A 22 2.85 14.13 -8.53
CA PRO A 22 3.24 15.36 -7.84
C PRO A 22 4.40 16.11 -8.52
N LYS A 23 5.45 15.39 -8.97
CA LYS A 23 6.62 15.99 -9.63
C LYS A 23 6.31 16.77 -10.92
N ASN A 24 5.24 16.40 -11.63
CA ASN A 24 4.85 17.03 -12.90
C ASN A 24 3.84 18.17 -12.70
N GLN A 25 3.27 18.29 -11.50
CA GLN A 25 2.21 19.27 -11.21
C GLN A 25 2.63 20.72 -11.49
N PRO A 26 3.88 21.17 -11.21
CA PRO A 26 4.30 22.53 -11.56
C PRO A 26 4.22 22.82 -13.06
N VAL A 27 4.81 21.94 -13.89
CA VAL A 27 4.79 22.07 -15.36
C VAL A 27 3.37 22.08 -15.90
N LEU A 28 2.52 21.18 -15.38
CA LEU A 28 1.12 21.13 -15.77
C LEU A 28 0.32 22.32 -15.23
N SER A 29 0.71 22.96 -14.13
CA SER A 29 0.01 24.14 -13.61
C SER A 29 0.32 25.38 -14.45
N GLU A 30 1.58 25.54 -14.87
CA GLU A 30 2.04 26.62 -15.76
C GLU A 30 1.40 26.54 -17.16
N GLY A 31 1.16 25.32 -17.66
CA GLY A 31 0.57 25.10 -18.99
C GLY A 31 -0.94 25.36 -19.09
N GLN A 32 -1.67 25.51 -17.98
CA GLN A 32 -3.14 25.58 -17.98
C GLN A 32 -3.70 26.70 -18.87
N GLU A 33 -3.11 27.90 -18.79
CA GLU A 33 -3.59 29.06 -19.56
C GLU A 33 -3.33 28.89 -21.07
N ALA A 34 -2.11 28.51 -21.44
CA ALA A 34 -1.71 28.33 -22.84
C ALA A 34 -2.40 27.11 -23.49
N GLY A 35 -2.49 26.01 -22.75
CA GLY A 35 -3.09 24.75 -23.18
C GLY A 35 -4.61 24.69 -23.03
N LYS A 36 -5.24 25.70 -22.41
CA LYS A 36 -6.70 25.78 -22.21
C LYS A 36 -7.27 24.54 -21.54
N TYR A 37 -6.74 24.21 -20.38
CA TYR A 37 -7.19 23.10 -19.54
C TYR A 37 -7.12 23.46 -18.06
N LYS A 38 -7.73 22.63 -17.23
CA LYS A 38 -7.70 22.73 -15.77
C LYS A 38 -7.18 21.45 -15.16
N LEU A 39 -6.53 21.58 -14.01
CA LEU A 39 -6.24 20.47 -13.13
C LEU A 39 -7.42 20.26 -12.17
N VAL A 40 -8.08 19.11 -12.28
CA VAL A 40 -9.23 18.78 -11.45
C VAL A 40 -8.83 17.73 -10.42
N SER A 41 -8.98 18.04 -9.13
CA SER A 41 -8.70 17.13 -8.03
C SER A 41 -9.60 15.88 -8.07
N ILE A 42 -9.05 14.75 -7.65
CA ILE A 42 -9.71 13.45 -7.58
C ILE A 42 -9.57 12.92 -6.17
N LYS A 43 -10.63 12.30 -5.65
CA LYS A 43 -10.57 11.62 -4.36
C LYS A 43 -9.87 10.27 -4.50
N ASP A 44 -8.84 10.05 -3.68
CA ASP A 44 -8.12 8.79 -3.63
C ASP A 44 -8.74 7.88 -2.55
N PRO A 45 -9.33 6.72 -2.89
CA PRO A 45 -9.79 5.76 -1.89
C PRO A 45 -8.65 4.92 -1.29
N ASN A 46 -7.43 5.00 -1.83
CA ASN A 46 -6.30 4.27 -1.29
C ASN A 46 -5.97 4.77 0.11
N HIS A 47 -5.62 3.83 0.98
CA HIS A 47 -5.21 4.09 2.35
C HIS A 47 -3.68 4.06 2.52
N ASN A 48 -2.92 3.82 1.45
CA ASN A 48 -1.48 4.02 1.52
C ASN A 48 -0.85 4.44 0.18
N THR A 49 0.33 5.04 0.24
CA THR A 49 1.21 5.24 -0.91
C THR A 49 2.07 4.00 -1.18
N ILE A 50 2.45 3.28 -0.12
CA ILE A 50 3.26 2.05 -0.16
C ILE A 50 2.86 1.14 1.00
N GLY A 51 2.25 0.00 0.70
CA GLY A 51 2.17 -1.16 1.58
C GLY A 51 3.38 -2.06 1.37
N ILE A 52 4.20 -2.22 2.41
CA ILE A 52 5.31 -3.16 2.48
C ILE A 52 4.76 -4.52 2.90
N CYS A 53 4.84 -5.48 1.98
CA CYS A 53 4.22 -6.79 2.09
C CYS A 53 5.30 -7.88 2.18
N PHE A 54 5.71 -8.22 3.41
CA PHE A 54 6.59 -9.38 3.61
C PHE A 54 5.87 -10.67 3.28
N ASN A 55 6.59 -11.65 2.73
CA ASN A 55 6.07 -12.99 2.51
C ASN A 55 5.98 -13.75 3.83
N LEU A 56 4.82 -13.70 4.47
CA LEU A 56 4.55 -14.43 5.71
C LEU A 56 4.48 -15.95 5.50
N THR A 57 4.43 -16.43 4.25
CA THR A 57 4.41 -17.85 3.89
C THR A 57 5.70 -18.29 3.19
N HIS A 58 6.80 -17.57 3.41
CA HIS A 58 8.08 -17.75 2.73
C HIS A 58 8.57 -19.21 2.71
N ALA A 59 9.10 -19.72 1.59
CA ALA A 59 9.52 -21.12 1.46
C ALA A 59 10.70 -21.51 2.39
N ASN A 60 11.67 -20.61 2.58
CA ASN A 60 12.72 -20.77 3.59
C ASN A 60 12.14 -20.58 5.00
N ALA A 61 12.18 -21.63 5.83
CA ALA A 61 11.60 -21.64 7.17
C ALA A 61 12.25 -20.63 8.14
N GLY A 62 13.55 -20.34 8.00
CA GLY A 62 14.23 -19.33 8.80
C GLY A 62 13.68 -17.94 8.50
N LYS A 63 13.68 -17.54 7.22
CA LYS A 63 13.07 -16.28 6.78
C LYS A 63 11.59 -16.19 7.16
N ARG A 64 10.82 -17.27 6.98
CA ARG A 64 9.40 -17.33 7.37
C ARG A 64 9.22 -16.95 8.85
N ARG A 65 9.95 -17.61 9.76
CA ARG A 65 9.86 -17.31 11.20
C ARG A 65 10.23 -15.86 11.51
N MET A 66 11.26 -15.32 10.86
CA MET A 66 11.67 -13.92 11.01
C MET A 66 10.59 -12.95 10.55
N LEU A 67 10.06 -13.12 9.34
CA LEU A 67 9.08 -12.21 8.75
C LEU A 67 7.70 -12.32 9.44
N GLN A 68 7.34 -13.51 9.97
CA GLN A 68 6.15 -13.71 10.80
C GLN A 68 6.29 -13.15 12.22
N ASN A 69 7.50 -12.91 12.72
CA ASN A 69 7.69 -12.32 14.04
C ASN A 69 7.16 -10.86 14.04
N LYS A 70 6.17 -10.59 14.90
CA LYS A 70 5.53 -9.28 14.98
C LYS A 70 6.50 -8.20 15.47
N ASP A 71 7.34 -8.48 16.46
CA ASP A 71 8.37 -7.55 16.94
C ASP A 71 9.38 -7.23 15.84
N PHE A 72 9.72 -8.18 14.95
CA PHE A 72 10.58 -7.90 13.81
C PHE A 72 9.94 -6.85 12.87
N ARG A 73 8.65 -7.00 12.55
CA ARG A 73 7.91 -6.03 11.73
C ARG A 73 7.75 -4.68 12.44
N ILE A 74 7.43 -4.67 13.73
CA ILE A 74 7.33 -3.44 14.53
C ILE A 74 8.67 -2.68 14.53
N GLY A 75 9.77 -3.39 14.76
CA GLY A 75 11.11 -2.79 14.74
C GLY A 75 11.45 -2.14 13.41
N LEU A 76 11.18 -2.84 12.30
CA LEU A 76 11.37 -2.28 10.96
C LEU A 76 10.40 -1.13 10.65
N SER A 77 9.20 -1.13 11.21
CA SER A 77 8.26 -0.02 11.06
C SER A 77 8.78 1.25 11.75
N HIS A 78 9.29 1.14 12.98
CA HIS A 78 9.90 2.27 13.69
C HIS A 78 11.17 2.79 13.02
N ALA A 79 11.86 1.94 12.25
CA ALA A 79 13.01 2.35 11.45
C ALA A 79 12.63 3.13 10.19
N ILE A 80 11.36 3.29 9.82
CA ILE A 80 10.97 4.04 8.62
C ILE A 80 10.75 5.51 8.96
N ASN A 81 11.56 6.40 8.38
CA ASN A 81 11.32 7.84 8.45
C ASN A 81 10.24 8.27 7.43
N ARG A 82 8.98 8.03 7.78
CA ARG A 82 7.81 8.32 6.92
C ARG A 82 7.71 9.80 6.59
N GLN A 83 7.98 10.69 7.55
CA GLN A 83 7.91 12.13 7.32
C GLN A 83 8.95 12.59 6.28
N GLN A 84 10.17 12.06 6.33
CA GLN A 84 11.18 12.38 5.31
C GLN A 84 10.77 11.93 3.91
N ILE A 85 10.15 10.74 3.79
CA ILE A 85 9.62 10.25 2.51
C ILE A 85 8.51 11.18 2.01
N ILE A 86 7.56 11.55 2.88
CA ILE A 86 6.48 12.48 2.55
C ILE A 86 7.03 13.82 2.07
N ASP A 87 7.99 14.39 2.80
CA ASP A 87 8.54 15.72 2.51
C ASP A 87 9.31 15.76 1.18
N ILE A 88 10.08 14.71 0.88
CA ILE A 88 11.02 14.71 -0.26
C ILE A 88 10.39 14.08 -1.49
N VAL A 89 9.81 12.88 -1.37
CA VAL A 89 9.28 12.13 -2.52
C VAL A 89 7.86 12.58 -2.86
N TYR A 90 7.03 12.76 -1.84
CA TYR A 90 5.62 13.15 -2.02
C TYR A 90 5.37 14.66 -1.88
N LEU A 91 6.43 15.48 -1.84
CA LEU A 91 6.34 16.94 -1.85
C LEU A 91 5.42 17.49 -0.75
N ARG A 92 5.52 16.92 0.46
CA ARG A 92 4.70 17.25 1.64
C ARG A 92 3.20 16.94 1.48
N GLN A 93 2.84 16.06 0.54
CA GLN A 93 1.48 15.60 0.37
C GLN A 93 1.27 14.24 1.06
N GLY A 94 0.17 14.13 1.79
CA GLY A 94 -0.17 12.94 2.58
C GLY A 94 0.11 13.11 4.06
N GLU A 95 -0.18 12.06 4.82
CA GLU A 95 0.03 11.98 6.27
C GLU A 95 0.68 10.64 6.60
N VAL A 96 1.53 10.61 7.62
CA VAL A 96 2.11 9.38 8.17
C VAL A 96 0.98 8.39 8.51
N TRP A 97 1.00 7.20 7.88
CA TRP A 97 -0.12 6.26 7.99
C TRP A 97 0.29 4.81 7.71
N GLN A 98 -0.30 3.88 8.45
CA GLN A 98 -0.19 2.44 8.22
C GLN A 98 -1.17 1.93 7.17
N THR A 99 -1.15 0.64 6.86
CA THR A 99 -2.16 -0.04 6.02
C THR A 99 -3.50 -0.23 6.77
N ALA A 100 -3.97 0.82 7.43
CA ALA A 100 -5.24 0.89 8.13
C ALA A 100 -6.32 1.56 7.25
N PRO A 101 -7.62 1.26 7.42
CA PRO A 101 -8.68 1.94 6.70
C PRO A 101 -8.58 3.46 6.83
N ARG A 102 -9.03 4.14 5.79
CA ARG A 102 -9.10 5.60 5.77
C ARG A 102 -9.99 6.12 6.92
N PRO A 103 -9.62 7.20 7.63
CA PRO A 103 -10.37 7.70 8.78
C PRO A 103 -11.79 8.17 8.42
N GLU A 104 -12.04 8.45 7.15
CA GLU A 104 -13.34 8.91 6.66
C GLU A 104 -14.40 7.79 6.52
N VAL A 105 -14.08 6.52 6.82
CA VAL A 105 -15.04 5.39 6.77
C VAL A 105 -15.83 5.25 8.08
N PRO A 106 -17.11 4.85 8.03
CA PRO A 106 -17.97 4.73 9.23
C PRO A 106 -17.57 3.59 10.19
N PHE A 107 -16.73 2.68 9.71
CA PHE A 107 -16.20 1.55 10.48
C PHE A 107 -14.77 1.74 10.97
N TYR A 108 -14.23 2.96 10.91
CA TYR A 108 -12.96 3.28 11.55
C TYR A 108 -13.10 3.14 13.08
N THR A 109 -12.21 2.37 13.72
CA THR A 109 -12.37 1.96 15.13
C THR A 109 -11.57 2.81 16.11
N SER A 110 -10.39 3.31 15.72
CA SER A 110 -9.51 4.11 16.57
C SER A 110 -8.48 4.88 15.74
N ASP A 111 -8.20 6.14 16.11
CA ASP A 111 -7.15 6.97 15.50
C ASP A 111 -5.76 6.31 15.53
N ASP A 112 -5.53 5.44 16.51
CA ASP A 112 -4.26 4.76 16.69
C ASP A 112 -3.99 3.68 15.63
N PHE A 113 -5.00 3.08 14.99
CA PHE A 113 -4.70 2.03 13.99
C PHE A 113 -3.93 2.59 12.79
N GLY A 114 -4.31 3.77 12.30
CA GLY A 114 -3.57 4.48 11.27
C GLY A 114 -2.15 4.87 11.68
N LYS A 115 -1.89 5.02 12.99
CA LYS A 115 -0.64 5.58 13.54
C LYS A 115 0.21 4.58 14.32
N GLN A 116 -0.25 3.34 14.49
CA GLN A 116 0.47 2.33 15.27
C GLN A 116 1.88 2.12 14.71
N TYR A 117 2.90 2.10 15.58
CA TYR A 117 4.30 1.85 15.20
C TYR A 117 4.84 2.76 14.08
N THR A 118 4.27 3.97 13.92
CA THR A 118 4.70 4.92 12.87
C THR A 118 5.77 5.91 13.32
N GLU A 119 6.00 6.04 14.62
CA GLU A 119 7.04 6.91 15.19
C GLU A 119 8.42 6.49 14.65
N PHE A 120 9.11 7.41 14.00
CA PHE A 120 10.49 7.17 13.57
C PHE A 120 11.42 7.24 14.77
N ASN A 121 11.90 6.08 15.22
CA ASN A 121 12.71 5.96 16.42
C ASN A 121 13.64 4.75 16.28
N LEU A 122 14.92 5.02 16.01
CA LEU A 122 15.92 3.97 15.78
C LEU A 122 16.21 3.14 17.03
N ASP A 123 16.03 3.69 18.22
CA ASP A 123 16.28 2.97 19.46
C ASP A 123 15.14 2.01 19.77
N LEU A 124 13.88 2.45 19.62
CA LEU A 124 12.72 1.55 19.67
C LEU A 124 12.80 0.48 18.58
N ALA A 125 13.24 0.84 17.37
CA ALA A 125 13.46 -0.12 16.31
C ALA A 125 14.46 -1.22 16.70
N ARG A 126 15.61 -0.84 17.27
CA ARG A 126 16.61 -1.79 17.75
C ARG A 126 16.07 -2.66 18.89
N GLU A 127 15.37 -2.07 19.85
CA GLU A 127 14.77 -2.80 20.96
C GLU A 127 13.81 -3.89 20.48
N HIS A 128 12.93 -3.58 19.53
CA HIS A 128 12.01 -4.57 18.95
C HIS A 128 12.74 -5.64 18.12
N LEU A 129 13.78 -5.29 17.37
CA LEU A 129 14.60 -6.27 16.65
C LEU A 129 15.35 -7.20 17.62
N ASP A 130 15.80 -6.69 18.76
CA ASP A 130 16.44 -7.49 19.82
C ASP A 130 15.41 -8.44 20.47
N LYS A 131 14.21 -7.94 20.81
CA LYS A 131 13.08 -8.75 21.31
C LYS A 131 12.67 -9.85 20.33
N ALA A 132 12.75 -9.58 19.03
CA ALA A 132 12.50 -10.55 17.97
C ALA A 132 13.60 -11.64 17.87
N GLY A 133 14.70 -11.51 18.61
CA GLY A 133 15.80 -12.48 18.65
C GLY A 133 16.96 -12.17 17.71
N TYR A 134 17.07 -10.95 17.19
CA TYR A 134 18.07 -10.56 16.19
C TYR A 134 19.14 -9.58 16.73
N ALA A 135 19.47 -9.68 18.01
CA ALA A 135 20.45 -8.80 18.69
C ALA A 135 21.92 -9.03 18.26
N GLU A 136 22.24 -10.21 17.74
CA GLU A 136 23.62 -10.53 17.34
C GLU A 136 24.05 -9.74 16.10
N MET A 137 25.26 -9.18 16.15
CA MET A 137 25.81 -8.30 15.11
C MET A 137 27.10 -8.87 14.51
N GLN A 138 27.27 -8.72 13.20
CA GLN A 138 28.53 -8.84 12.49
C GLN A 138 28.87 -7.48 11.87
N GLY A 139 29.77 -6.73 12.53
CA GLY A 139 30.01 -5.34 12.17
C GLY A 139 28.78 -4.49 12.44
N ASP A 140 28.27 -3.84 11.40
CA ASP A 140 27.05 -3.02 11.42
C ASP A 140 25.77 -3.80 11.06
N LYS A 141 25.86 -5.10 10.76
CA LYS A 141 24.72 -5.90 10.30
C LYS A 141 24.24 -6.89 11.35
N ARG A 142 22.93 -6.98 11.56
CA ARG A 142 22.29 -8.02 12.37
C ARG A 142 22.40 -9.37 11.69
N LEU A 143 22.61 -10.43 12.47
CA LEU A 143 22.61 -11.79 11.98
C LEU A 143 21.19 -12.38 11.99
N GLY A 144 20.85 -13.03 10.89
CA GLY A 144 19.58 -13.71 10.70
C GLY A 144 19.59 -15.15 11.23
N PRO A 145 18.49 -15.89 11.01
CA PRO A 145 18.32 -17.25 11.50
C PRO A 145 19.36 -18.27 11.01
N ASP A 146 20.11 -17.95 9.96
CA ASP A 146 21.17 -18.78 9.38
C ASP A 146 22.59 -18.34 9.80
N GLY A 147 22.70 -17.39 10.75
CA GLY A 147 23.97 -16.83 11.21
C GLY A 147 24.65 -15.91 10.20
N LYS A 148 23.97 -15.50 9.13
CA LYS A 148 24.47 -14.54 8.13
C LYS A 148 23.78 -13.19 8.28
N PRO A 149 24.37 -12.09 7.78
CA PRO A 149 23.72 -10.80 7.77
C PRO A 149 22.29 -10.84 7.19
N ILE A 150 21.35 -10.19 7.88
CA ILE A 150 19.95 -10.10 7.41
C ILE A 150 19.92 -9.27 6.13
N VAL A 151 19.41 -9.89 5.06
CA VAL A 151 19.14 -9.24 3.79
C VAL A 151 17.69 -9.51 3.40
N ILE A 152 16.94 -8.43 3.16
CA ILE A 152 15.58 -8.48 2.61
C ILE A 152 15.65 -7.96 1.18
N THR A 153 15.17 -8.74 0.22
CA THR A 153 15.01 -8.27 -1.17
C THR A 153 13.57 -7.91 -1.44
N VAL A 154 13.31 -6.66 -1.80
CA VAL A 154 11.99 -6.19 -2.22
C VAL A 154 11.86 -6.20 -3.74
N LEU A 155 10.80 -6.83 -4.23
CA LEU A 155 10.40 -6.77 -5.63
C LEU A 155 9.53 -5.52 -5.84
N ALA A 156 10.10 -4.50 -6.47
CA ALA A 156 9.41 -3.26 -6.80
C ALA A 156 9.00 -3.27 -8.27
N GLN A 157 7.75 -2.91 -8.57
CA GLN A 157 7.29 -2.81 -9.97
C GLN A 157 7.92 -1.58 -10.63
N SER A 158 8.64 -1.77 -11.74
CA SER A 158 9.40 -0.72 -12.43
C SER A 158 8.53 0.42 -12.99
N ARG A 159 7.23 0.20 -13.16
CA ARG A 159 6.26 1.24 -13.55
C ARG A 159 5.97 2.28 -12.45
N TYR A 160 6.41 2.05 -11.21
CA TYR A 160 6.21 2.95 -10.07
C TYR A 160 7.54 3.53 -9.57
N PRO A 161 8.14 4.48 -10.31
CA PRO A 161 9.44 5.04 -9.94
C PRO A 161 9.43 5.79 -8.60
N ASP A 162 8.31 6.42 -8.25
CA ASP A 162 8.12 7.09 -6.95
C ASP A 162 8.22 6.12 -5.77
N THR A 163 7.71 4.90 -5.93
CA THR A 163 7.85 3.84 -4.93
C THR A 163 9.30 3.38 -4.80
N VAL A 164 10.05 3.27 -5.90
CA VAL A 164 11.49 2.94 -5.86
C VAL A 164 12.28 4.03 -5.14
N ASP A 165 12.04 5.30 -5.46
CA ASP A 165 12.68 6.45 -4.83
C ASP A 165 12.42 6.49 -3.31
N ALA A 166 11.17 6.23 -2.88
CA ALA A 166 10.82 6.14 -1.47
C ALA A 166 11.52 4.98 -0.75
N MET A 167 11.64 3.81 -1.38
CA MET A 167 12.31 2.66 -0.77
C MET A 167 13.83 2.85 -0.60
N GLU A 168 14.48 3.71 -1.39
CA GLU A 168 15.89 4.07 -1.16
C GLU A 168 16.08 4.83 0.16
N PHE A 169 15.06 5.55 0.67
CA PHE A 169 15.10 6.10 2.03
C PHE A 169 14.95 5.01 3.09
N VAL A 170 13.98 4.10 2.91
CA VAL A 170 13.78 2.94 3.80
C VAL A 170 15.05 2.10 3.91
N LYS A 171 15.73 1.88 2.78
CA LYS A 171 16.99 1.14 2.73
C LYS A 171 18.08 1.74 3.60
N ARG A 172 18.20 3.07 3.63
CA ARG A 172 19.17 3.76 4.49
C ARG A 172 18.84 3.57 5.96
N THR A 173 17.58 3.81 6.34
CA THR A 173 17.20 3.76 7.75
C THR A 173 17.08 2.33 8.30
N TRP A 174 16.78 1.34 7.46
CA TRP A 174 16.91 -0.08 7.83
C TRP A 174 18.37 -0.50 8.03
N ALA A 175 19.30 0.03 7.23
CA ALA A 175 20.73 -0.20 7.44
C ALA A 175 21.21 0.38 8.78
N ASP A 176 20.67 1.53 9.23
CA ASP A 176 20.99 2.13 10.55
C ASP A 176 20.59 1.23 11.74
N VAL A 177 19.69 0.27 11.52
CA VAL A 177 19.30 -0.76 12.50
C VAL A 177 19.85 -2.15 12.14
N GLY A 178 20.79 -2.22 11.20
CA GLY A 178 21.54 -3.42 10.82
C GLY A 178 20.81 -4.39 9.90
N VAL A 179 19.76 -3.96 9.20
CA VAL A 179 19.03 -4.77 8.21
C VAL A 179 19.29 -4.25 6.81
N GLU A 180 19.89 -5.08 5.95
CA GLU A 180 20.16 -4.70 4.56
C GLU A 180 18.89 -4.87 3.71
N LEU A 181 18.47 -3.80 3.04
CA LEU A 181 17.41 -3.84 2.02
C LEU A 181 18.02 -3.79 0.61
N ARG A 182 17.63 -4.74 -0.24
CA ARG A 182 17.91 -4.74 -1.67
C ARG A 182 16.63 -4.46 -2.44
N ILE A 183 16.68 -3.50 -3.35
CA ILE A 183 15.53 -3.12 -4.18
C ILE A 183 15.76 -3.68 -5.58
N ASP A 184 14.91 -4.63 -5.97
CA ASP A 184 14.93 -5.22 -7.31
C ASP A 184 13.75 -4.65 -8.10
N SER A 185 14.04 -3.72 -9.01
CA SER A 185 13.03 -3.06 -9.84
C SER A 185 12.80 -3.88 -11.11
N VAL A 186 11.66 -4.55 -11.18
CA VAL A 186 11.34 -5.53 -12.22
C VAL A 186 9.99 -5.27 -12.87
N SER A 187 9.72 -5.90 -14.01
CA SER A 187 8.43 -5.75 -14.68
C SER A 187 7.28 -6.32 -13.83
N PRO A 188 6.06 -5.79 -13.94
CA PRO A 188 4.89 -6.32 -13.23
C PRO A 188 4.68 -7.82 -13.47
N GLU A 189 4.93 -8.30 -14.68
CA GLU A 189 4.79 -9.72 -15.06
C GLU A 189 5.77 -10.60 -14.29
N LEU A 190 7.01 -10.11 -14.08
CA LEU A 190 7.99 -10.84 -13.28
C LEU A 190 7.60 -10.84 -11.79
N VAL A 191 7.04 -9.73 -11.26
CA VAL A 191 6.50 -9.70 -9.90
C VAL A 191 5.39 -10.75 -9.74
N SER A 192 4.42 -10.79 -10.65
CA SER A 192 3.34 -11.79 -10.65
C SER A 192 3.87 -13.21 -10.71
N THR A 193 4.83 -13.48 -11.59
CA THR A 193 5.47 -14.81 -11.72
C THR A 193 6.14 -15.24 -10.40
N ARG A 194 6.84 -14.32 -9.71
CA ARG A 194 7.49 -14.61 -8.42
C ARG A 194 6.50 -14.80 -7.28
N LEU A 195 5.42 -14.02 -7.27
CA LEU A 195 4.33 -14.13 -6.29
C LEU A 195 3.64 -15.50 -6.40
N GLU A 196 3.24 -15.88 -7.61
CA GLU A 196 2.59 -17.18 -7.88
C GLU A 196 3.49 -18.36 -7.50
N ALA A 197 4.81 -18.23 -7.75
CA ALA A 197 5.78 -19.24 -7.36
C ALA A 197 6.15 -19.23 -5.86
N ASN A 198 5.65 -18.26 -5.08
CA ASN A 198 6.04 -18.00 -3.68
C ASN A 198 7.56 -17.83 -3.50
N GLN A 199 8.22 -17.16 -4.44
CA GLN A 199 9.67 -16.96 -4.53
C GLN A 199 10.10 -15.50 -4.35
N PHE A 200 9.81 -14.92 -3.19
CA PHE A 200 10.15 -13.53 -2.86
C PHE A 200 10.18 -13.32 -1.35
N ASP A 201 10.98 -12.35 -0.89
CA ASP A 201 10.99 -11.95 0.53
C ASP A 201 9.92 -10.89 0.81
N CYS A 202 9.79 -9.90 -0.08
CA CYS A 202 8.91 -8.75 0.07
C CYS A 202 8.42 -8.22 -1.28
N THR A 203 7.17 -7.77 -1.33
CA THR A 203 6.58 -6.99 -2.42
C THR A 203 6.09 -5.64 -1.91
N LEU A 204 5.72 -4.76 -2.84
CA LEU A 204 5.14 -3.44 -2.56
C LEU A 204 3.83 -3.29 -3.34
N ASP A 205 2.78 -2.83 -2.67
CA ASP A 205 1.48 -2.53 -3.26
C ASP A 205 1.04 -1.10 -2.89
N LYS A 206 0.09 -0.50 -3.62
CA LYS A 206 -0.29 0.92 -3.45
C LYS A 206 -1.42 1.14 -2.44
N GLY A 207 -1.57 0.25 -1.44
CA GLY A 207 -2.57 0.41 -0.38
C GLY A 207 -3.98 0.65 -0.94
N GLU A 208 -4.42 -0.12 -1.93
CA GLU A 208 -5.74 0.03 -2.53
C GLU A 208 -6.85 -0.44 -1.57
N LEU A 209 -8.12 -0.15 -1.84
CA LEU A 209 -9.26 -0.71 -1.09
C LEU A 209 -9.33 -0.24 0.38
N GLY A 210 -8.88 0.98 0.63
CA GLY A 210 -8.83 1.57 1.96
C GLY A 210 -10.13 2.22 2.44
N TYR A 211 -11.15 2.28 1.59
CA TYR A 211 -12.39 3.02 1.83
C TYR A 211 -13.58 2.06 2.03
N LEU A 212 -14.77 2.42 1.55
CA LEU A 212 -15.97 1.56 1.64
C LEU A 212 -15.82 0.23 0.87
N ASP A 213 -14.94 0.20 -0.13
CA ASP A 213 -14.60 -1.00 -0.91
C ASP A 213 -13.93 -2.09 -0.07
N LEU A 214 -13.34 -1.75 1.08
CA LEU A 214 -12.81 -2.70 2.07
C LEU A 214 -13.87 -3.71 2.55
N VAL A 215 -15.14 -3.30 2.61
CA VAL A 215 -16.24 -4.17 3.07
C VAL A 215 -16.45 -5.34 2.12
N ALA A 216 -16.24 -5.11 0.81
CA ALA A 216 -16.35 -6.15 -0.22
C ALA A 216 -15.03 -6.87 -0.48
N ASP A 217 -13.90 -6.25 -0.13
CA ASP A 217 -12.56 -6.80 -0.39
C ASP A 217 -11.60 -6.46 0.76
N PRO A 218 -11.51 -7.34 1.78
CA PRO A 218 -10.74 -7.07 3.00
C PRO A 218 -9.27 -7.52 2.91
N ARG A 219 -8.68 -7.55 1.70
CA ARG A 219 -7.34 -8.16 1.44
C ARG A 219 -6.18 -7.55 2.22
N TRP A 220 -6.35 -6.37 2.82
CA TRP A 220 -5.36 -5.74 3.70
C TRP A 220 -5.54 -6.09 5.18
N LEU A 221 -6.71 -6.60 5.56
CA LEU A 221 -7.03 -6.99 6.93
C LEU A 221 -6.69 -8.46 7.20
N PHE A 222 -6.86 -9.32 6.20
CA PHE A 222 -6.46 -10.73 6.22
C PHE A 222 -6.27 -11.25 4.78
N ALA A 223 -5.50 -12.33 4.61
CA ALA A 223 -5.10 -12.74 3.28
C ALA A 223 -6.25 -13.40 2.50
N THR A 224 -6.68 -12.73 1.45
CA THR A 224 -7.67 -13.19 0.45
C THR A 224 -7.09 -13.10 -0.96
N GLY A 225 -7.87 -13.39 -2.00
CA GLY A 225 -7.48 -13.21 -3.40
C GLY A 225 -6.85 -11.85 -3.71
N GLY A 226 -5.57 -11.86 -4.07
CA GLY A 226 -4.78 -10.67 -4.41
C GLY A 226 -3.95 -10.09 -3.26
N SER A 227 -3.79 -10.82 -2.15
CA SER A 227 -2.94 -10.44 -1.02
C SER A 227 -1.50 -10.91 -1.27
N SER A 228 -0.59 -9.98 -1.53
CA SER A 228 0.80 -10.34 -1.85
C SER A 228 1.63 -10.81 -0.64
N TYR A 229 1.20 -10.49 0.58
CA TYR A 229 1.96 -10.79 1.81
C TYR A 229 1.82 -12.23 2.34
N ALA A 230 0.90 -13.04 1.82
CA ALA A 230 0.75 -14.43 2.27
C ALA A 230 0.11 -15.37 1.22
N PRO A 231 0.80 -15.67 0.10
CA PRO A 231 0.24 -16.49 -0.99
C PRO A 231 -0.37 -17.83 -0.55
N LEU A 232 0.23 -18.55 0.39
CA LEU A 232 -0.30 -19.86 0.81
C LEU A 232 -1.57 -19.74 1.67
N TRP A 233 -1.70 -18.65 2.44
CA TRP A 233 -2.90 -18.35 3.22
C TRP A 233 -4.03 -17.85 2.32
N GLN A 234 -3.71 -17.04 1.32
CA GLN A 234 -4.64 -16.71 0.23
C GLN A 234 -5.16 -17.98 -0.44
N ASN A 235 -4.27 -18.91 -0.82
CA ASN A 235 -4.67 -20.16 -1.45
C ASN A 235 -5.56 -21.00 -0.52
N TRP A 236 -5.29 -21.02 0.79
CA TRP A 236 -6.19 -21.66 1.75
C TRP A 236 -7.58 -21.01 1.79
N TYR A 237 -7.66 -19.68 1.77
CA TYR A 237 -8.93 -18.95 1.73
C TYR A 237 -9.73 -19.25 0.45
N GLU A 238 -9.07 -19.28 -0.72
CA GLU A 238 -9.68 -19.52 -2.03
C GLU A 238 -9.91 -21.01 -2.35
N GLY A 239 -9.43 -21.95 -1.51
CA GLY A 239 -9.48 -23.39 -1.79
C GLY A 239 -8.48 -23.85 -2.87
N GLY A 240 -7.41 -23.08 -3.10
CA GLY A 240 -6.33 -23.37 -4.04
C GLY A 240 -5.20 -24.25 -3.47
N THR A 241 -4.23 -24.59 -4.32
CA THR A 241 -3.02 -25.36 -3.97
C THR A 241 -1.77 -24.78 -4.65
N PRO A 242 -0.57 -24.86 -4.04
CA PRO A 242 -0.33 -25.28 -2.66
C PRO A 242 -0.92 -24.30 -1.65
N SER A 243 -1.37 -24.78 -0.49
CA SER A 243 -1.97 -23.96 0.56
C SER A 243 -1.47 -24.34 1.95
N GLU A 244 -1.58 -23.41 2.89
CA GLU A 244 -1.21 -23.57 4.29
C GLU A 244 -2.28 -22.89 5.14
N ALA A 245 -2.73 -23.55 6.21
CA ALA A 245 -3.69 -22.94 7.12
C ALA A 245 -3.04 -21.71 7.81
N PRO A 246 -3.71 -20.55 7.84
CA PRO A 246 -3.17 -19.38 8.50
C PRO A 246 -3.27 -19.49 10.04
N PRO A 247 -2.63 -18.58 10.79
CA PRO A 247 -2.80 -18.49 12.25
C PRO A 247 -4.26 -18.36 12.67
N GLU A 248 -4.59 -18.79 13.90
CA GLU A 248 -5.96 -18.76 14.43
C GLU A 248 -6.61 -17.38 14.34
N ALA A 249 -5.83 -16.31 14.58
CA ALA A 249 -6.31 -14.93 14.45
C ALA A 249 -6.89 -14.63 13.06
N MET A 250 -6.18 -15.02 12.01
CA MET A 250 -6.68 -14.85 10.64
C MET A 250 -7.84 -15.80 10.32
N GLN A 251 -7.83 -17.04 10.82
CA GLN A 251 -8.99 -17.94 10.65
C GLN A 251 -10.26 -17.34 11.27
N ARG A 252 -10.15 -16.68 12.43
CA ARG A 252 -11.25 -15.93 13.05
C ARG A 252 -11.71 -14.77 12.17
N GLN A 253 -10.80 -13.99 11.58
CA GLN A 253 -11.16 -12.93 10.64
C GLN A 253 -11.96 -13.47 9.45
N VAL A 254 -11.54 -14.61 8.89
CA VAL A 254 -12.24 -15.29 7.78
C VAL A 254 -13.63 -15.75 8.18
N ALA A 255 -13.78 -16.34 9.37
CA ALA A 255 -15.08 -16.78 9.88
C ALA A 255 -16.04 -15.59 10.04
N ILE A 256 -15.61 -14.50 10.72
CA ILE A 256 -16.40 -13.28 10.88
C ILE A 256 -16.83 -12.72 9.52
N TYR A 257 -15.89 -12.65 8.57
CA TYR A 257 -16.19 -12.12 7.24
C TYR A 257 -17.25 -12.94 6.52
N ARG A 258 -17.10 -14.26 6.47
CA ARG A 258 -18.04 -15.15 5.77
C ARG A 258 -19.42 -15.16 6.43
N GLU A 259 -19.46 -15.26 7.75
CA GLU A 259 -20.70 -15.47 8.51
C GLU A 259 -21.49 -14.19 8.74
N ARG A 260 -20.84 -13.01 8.78
CA ARG A 260 -21.50 -11.75 9.17
C ARG A 260 -21.38 -10.63 8.14
N VAL A 261 -20.34 -10.65 7.29
CA VAL A 261 -20.23 -9.65 6.21
C VAL A 261 -20.89 -10.17 4.95
N VAL A 262 -20.46 -11.33 4.45
CA VAL A 262 -20.95 -11.91 3.19
C VAL A 262 -22.39 -12.43 3.31
N ALA A 263 -22.74 -13.06 4.44
CA ALA A 263 -24.07 -13.63 4.64
C ALA A 263 -25.15 -12.60 5.01
N SER A 264 -24.76 -11.38 5.40
CA SER A 264 -25.70 -10.33 5.81
C SER A 264 -26.03 -9.38 4.66
N SER A 265 -27.29 -8.96 4.58
CA SER A 265 -27.74 -7.82 3.77
C SER A 265 -27.88 -6.53 4.58
N ASN A 266 -27.63 -6.58 5.89
CA ASN A 266 -27.70 -5.43 6.78
C ASN A 266 -26.35 -4.73 6.88
N ARG A 267 -26.28 -3.51 6.35
CA ARG A 267 -25.06 -2.69 6.34
C ARG A 267 -24.47 -2.45 7.74
N ASP A 268 -25.30 -2.23 8.75
CA ASP A 268 -24.80 -1.92 10.09
C ASP A 268 -24.17 -3.16 10.74
N GLU A 269 -24.71 -4.34 10.45
CA GLU A 269 -24.12 -5.62 10.84
C GLU A 269 -22.78 -5.86 10.13
N GLN A 270 -22.73 -5.64 8.82
CA GLN A 270 -21.49 -5.75 8.05
C GLN A 270 -20.41 -4.82 8.60
N TYR A 271 -20.75 -3.57 8.92
CA TYR A 271 -19.81 -2.61 9.47
C TYR A 271 -19.35 -3.00 10.88
N ALA A 272 -20.24 -3.51 11.73
CA ALA A 272 -19.85 -4.02 13.04
C ALA A 272 -18.89 -5.23 12.94
N ALA A 273 -19.12 -6.13 11.99
CA ALA A 273 -18.24 -7.27 11.74
C ALA A 273 -16.87 -6.83 11.18
N ILE A 274 -16.83 -5.86 10.26
CA ILE A 274 -15.59 -5.28 9.73
C ILE A 274 -14.76 -4.62 10.83
N LYS A 275 -15.39 -3.91 11.78
CA LYS A 275 -14.69 -3.36 12.96
C LYS A 275 -13.96 -4.46 13.73
N GLU A 276 -14.60 -5.60 13.99
CA GLU A 276 -13.97 -6.72 14.69
C GLU A 276 -12.78 -7.31 13.90
N ILE A 277 -12.91 -7.41 12.58
CA ILE A 277 -11.81 -7.86 11.69
C ILE A 277 -10.64 -6.88 11.72
N ILE A 278 -10.92 -5.58 11.74
CA ILE A 278 -9.91 -4.50 11.83
C ILE A 278 -9.11 -4.60 13.14
N GLU A 279 -9.77 -4.82 14.27
CA GLU A 279 -9.09 -4.96 15.56
C GLU A 279 -8.10 -6.13 15.55
N ILE A 280 -8.49 -7.28 14.97
CA ILE A 280 -7.58 -8.42 14.82
C ILE A 280 -6.41 -8.06 13.89
N ALA A 281 -6.68 -7.40 12.76
CA ALA A 281 -5.64 -6.99 11.82
C ALA A 281 -4.64 -6.01 12.45
N ARG A 282 -5.13 -5.10 13.30
CA ARG A 282 -4.31 -4.17 14.07
C ARG A 282 -3.35 -4.93 14.97
N ASP A 283 -3.88 -5.86 15.76
CA ASP A 283 -3.10 -6.60 16.75
C ASP A 283 -2.04 -7.52 16.11
N GLU A 284 -2.35 -8.07 14.93
CA GLU A 284 -1.45 -8.94 14.16
C GLU A 284 -0.43 -8.17 13.32
N PHE A 285 -0.74 -6.95 12.89
CA PHE A 285 0.15 -6.07 12.13
C PHE A 285 0.75 -6.76 10.89
N TRP A 286 -0.11 -7.22 9.97
CA TRP A 286 0.30 -8.05 8.82
C TRP A 286 1.24 -7.34 7.83
N THR A 287 0.99 -6.07 7.56
CA THR A 287 1.71 -5.24 6.58
C THR A 287 2.08 -3.89 7.19
N MET A 288 3.05 -3.20 6.59
CA MET A 288 3.48 -1.88 7.04
C MET A 288 3.19 -0.84 5.97
N GLY A 289 2.59 0.28 6.35
CA GLY A 289 2.33 1.42 5.47
C GLY A 289 3.38 2.53 5.60
N VAL A 290 3.39 3.44 4.65
CA VAL A 290 4.23 4.66 4.66
C VAL A 290 3.39 5.92 4.91
N SER A 291 2.38 6.19 4.08
CA SER A 291 1.58 7.41 4.21
C SER A 291 0.23 7.29 3.51
N LEU A 292 -0.76 8.09 3.93
CA LEU A 292 -1.91 8.37 3.08
C LEU A 292 -1.44 9.05 1.78
N PRO A 293 -2.09 8.79 0.63
CA PRO A 293 -1.79 9.50 -0.60
C PRO A 293 -2.19 10.97 -0.51
N GLY A 294 -1.54 11.78 -1.34
CA GLY A 294 -1.95 13.17 -1.60
C GLY A 294 -3.28 13.24 -2.35
N LYS A 295 -3.59 14.42 -2.89
CA LYS A 295 -4.76 14.59 -3.76
C LYS A 295 -4.35 14.34 -5.22
N PRO A 296 -4.70 13.21 -5.84
CA PRO A 296 -4.48 13.03 -7.26
C PRO A 296 -5.30 14.05 -8.06
N TYR A 297 -4.93 14.24 -9.33
CA TYR A 297 -5.60 15.17 -10.21
C TYR A 297 -5.68 14.62 -11.64
N ALA A 298 -6.61 15.13 -12.43
CA ALA A 298 -6.70 14.93 -13.88
C ALA A 298 -6.42 16.23 -14.63
N VAL A 299 -5.86 16.11 -15.82
CA VAL A 299 -5.87 17.18 -16.83
C VAL A 299 -7.20 17.12 -17.56
N VAL A 300 -7.93 18.24 -17.61
CA VAL A 300 -9.25 18.34 -18.26
C VAL A 300 -9.28 19.59 -19.15
N SER A 301 -9.38 19.40 -20.46
CA SER A 301 -9.50 20.49 -21.44
C SER A 301 -10.75 21.32 -21.21
N ASP A 302 -10.66 22.62 -21.47
CA ASP A 302 -11.81 23.54 -21.42
C ASP A 302 -12.89 23.19 -22.46
N ARG A 303 -12.53 22.40 -23.48
CA ARG A 303 -13.49 21.88 -24.47
C ARG A 303 -14.37 20.76 -23.91
N MET A 304 -13.94 20.10 -22.82
CA MET A 304 -14.64 18.96 -22.27
C MET A 304 -15.63 19.40 -21.20
N HIS A 305 -16.89 19.04 -21.41
CA HIS A 305 -18.00 19.41 -20.54
C HIS A 305 -18.57 18.19 -19.83
N ASN A 306 -19.40 18.44 -18.79
CA ASN A 306 -19.98 17.42 -17.90
C ASN A 306 -18.94 16.55 -17.17
N VAL A 307 -17.70 17.01 -17.05
CA VAL A 307 -16.72 16.38 -16.17
C VAL A 307 -17.09 16.72 -14.73
N PRO A 308 -17.37 15.71 -13.87
CA PRO A 308 -17.74 15.95 -12.48
C PRO A 308 -16.63 16.63 -11.68
N GLY A 309 -16.97 17.21 -10.54
CA GLY A 309 -16.00 17.77 -9.59
C GLY A 309 -15.40 16.73 -8.64
N GLU A 310 -14.52 17.18 -7.74
CA GLU A 310 -13.76 16.37 -6.76
C GLU A 310 -14.64 15.38 -5.97
N ASP A 311 -15.88 15.77 -5.61
CA ASP A 311 -16.79 14.95 -4.81
C ASP A 311 -17.28 13.67 -5.50
N GLN A 312 -17.20 13.63 -6.84
CA GLN A 312 -17.69 12.55 -7.67
C GLN A 312 -16.58 11.84 -8.46
N MET A 313 -15.36 12.37 -8.44
CA MET A 313 -14.20 11.74 -9.09
C MET A 313 -13.42 10.90 -8.08
N TRP A 314 -13.35 9.59 -8.32
CA TRP A 314 -12.67 8.65 -7.43
C TRP A 314 -11.60 7.83 -8.17
N LEU A 315 -10.40 7.70 -7.62
CA LEU A 315 -9.35 6.85 -8.17
C LEU A 315 -9.46 5.42 -7.62
N SER A 316 -10.57 4.72 -7.88
CA SER A 316 -10.77 3.36 -7.37
C SER A 316 -10.01 2.30 -8.17
N PHE A 317 -9.42 1.32 -7.48
CA PHE A 317 -8.85 0.13 -8.13
C PHE A 317 -9.94 -0.80 -8.71
N LYS A 318 -11.03 -1.03 -7.97
CA LYS A 318 -12.13 -1.92 -8.40
C LYS A 318 -12.96 -1.34 -9.52
N ALA A 319 -13.15 -0.02 -9.50
CA ALA A 319 -13.77 0.71 -10.59
C ALA A 319 -12.71 1.67 -11.17
N PRO A 320 -11.83 1.17 -12.06
CA PRO A 320 -10.67 1.92 -12.53
C PRO A 320 -11.12 3.25 -13.14
N TYR A 321 -10.59 4.35 -12.64
CA TYR A 321 -10.83 5.66 -13.23
C TYR A 321 -10.46 5.65 -14.73
N PRO A 322 -11.29 6.25 -15.61
CA PRO A 322 -12.50 7.04 -15.35
C PRO A 322 -13.83 6.26 -15.29
N ALA A 323 -13.85 4.94 -15.12
CA ALA A 323 -15.11 4.17 -15.11
C ALA A 323 -16.06 4.50 -13.94
N VAL A 324 -15.55 5.08 -12.84
CA VAL A 324 -16.38 5.58 -11.72
C VAL A 324 -17.17 6.85 -12.03
N VAL A 325 -16.77 7.58 -13.08
CA VAL A 325 -17.47 8.79 -13.51
C VAL A 325 -18.34 8.43 -14.72
N PRO A 326 -19.53 9.03 -14.87
CA PRO A 326 -20.45 8.73 -15.96
C PRO A 326 -19.91 9.32 -17.27
N MET A 327 -18.84 8.75 -17.83
CA MET A 327 -18.16 9.26 -19.02
C MET A 327 -19.07 9.37 -20.25
N THR A 328 -20.16 8.59 -20.29
CA THR A 328 -21.20 8.71 -21.33
C THR A 328 -21.90 10.07 -21.34
N GLN A 329 -21.74 10.87 -20.28
CA GLN A 329 -22.24 12.23 -20.19
C GLN A 329 -21.24 13.28 -20.69
N PHE A 330 -19.97 12.92 -20.87
CA PHE A 330 -18.94 13.86 -21.30
C PHE A 330 -19.14 14.21 -22.77
N TYR A 331 -18.94 15.47 -23.12
CA TYR A 331 -18.98 15.92 -24.50
C TYR A 331 -17.95 17.00 -24.78
N ILE A 332 -17.57 17.11 -26.05
CA ILE A 332 -16.67 18.14 -26.56
C ILE A 332 -17.53 19.13 -27.35
N GLN A 333 -17.38 20.43 -27.08
CA GLN A 333 -18.05 21.50 -27.84
C GLN A 333 -17.25 21.92 -29.07
#